data_AF-A0A2S8BQ30-F1
#
_entry.id   AF-A0A2S8BQ30-F1
#
_cell.length_a   1.000
_cell.length_b   1.000
_cell.length_c   1.000
_cell.angle_alpha   90.00
_cell.angle_beta   90.00
_cell.angle_gamma   90.00
#
_symmetry.space_group_name_H-M   'P 1'
#
loop_
_entity.id
_entity.type
_entity.pdbx_description
1 polymer ?
#
loop_
_entity_poly.entity_id
_entity_poly.type
_entity_poly.pdbx_seq_one_letter_code
_entity_poly.pdbx_strand_id
1 'polypeptide(L)'
;MPGNGRYAVGLSDYVDSPHGGVLDPAGLAAFAERASGYVQRALPGLDPQPVDVRHCWVTELPWGSDGVGVWTADNVMFVAGHNLFKHAPALGRALATAAAGEPLSAELRPDAQLGGATAQR
;
A
#
# COMPACT_ATOMS: atom_id res chain seq x y z
N MET A 1 12.05 -26.21 12.59
CA MET A 1 12.98 -25.39 11.76
C MET A 1 13.44 -24.21 12.60
N PRO A 2 14.76 -23.99 12.78
CA PRO A 2 15.26 -22.75 13.37
C PRO A 2 14.83 -21.56 12.49
N GLY A 3 14.21 -20.53 13.08
CA GLY A 3 13.84 -19.29 12.38
C GLY A 3 12.34 -19.03 12.19
N ASN A 4 11.46 -20.03 12.35
CA ASN A 4 10.02 -19.87 12.12
C ASN A 4 9.22 -19.51 13.38
N GLY A 5 9.88 -18.93 14.39
CA GLY A 5 9.26 -18.59 15.69
C GLY A 5 8.59 -17.22 15.74
N ARG A 6 8.54 -16.50 14.61
CA ARG A 6 7.96 -15.16 14.52
C ARG A 6 6.97 -15.09 13.38
N TYR A 7 5.95 -14.26 13.55
CA TYR A 7 4.91 -14.00 12.56
C TYR A 7 4.65 -12.49 12.54
N ALA A 8 3.93 -12.03 11.50
CA ALA A 8 3.45 -10.67 11.40
C ALA A 8 1.97 -10.69 11.02
N VAL A 9 1.20 -9.76 11.59
CA VAL A 9 -0.19 -9.52 11.24
C VAL A 9 -0.32 -8.05 10.87
N GLY A 10 -0.84 -7.78 9.68
CA GLY A 10 -1.19 -6.44 9.24
C GLY A 10 -2.69 -6.18 9.40
N LEU A 11 -3.05 -4.91 9.54
CA LEU A 11 -4.43 -4.45 9.42
C LEU A 11 -4.58 -3.70 8.09
N SER A 12 -5.72 -3.88 7.43
CA SER A 12 -6.08 -3.11 6.23
C SER A 12 -6.81 -1.82 6.64
N ASP A 13 -6.11 -0.97 7.38
CA ASP A 13 -6.64 0.27 7.96
C ASP A 13 -5.48 1.26 8.12
N TYR A 14 -5.76 2.56 8.13
CA TYR A 14 -4.72 3.60 8.14
C TYR A 14 -5.15 4.84 8.93
N VAL A 15 -4.16 5.60 9.40
CA VAL A 15 -4.37 6.96 9.92
C VAL A 15 -3.99 7.93 8.83
N ASP A 16 -4.80 8.98 8.66
CA ASP A 16 -4.50 10.01 7.69
C ASP A 16 -3.23 10.77 8.09
N SER A 17 -2.42 11.10 7.08
CA SER A 17 -1.25 11.95 7.23
C SER A 17 -1.27 13.05 6.19
N PRO A 18 -2.06 14.13 6.40
CA PRO A 18 -2.19 15.20 5.44
C PRO A 18 -0.83 15.82 5.15
N HIS A 19 -0.51 15.97 3.86
CA HIS A 19 0.76 16.51 3.37
C HIS A 19 2.03 15.77 3.85
N GLY A 20 1.91 14.49 4.23
CA GLY A 20 3.03 13.74 4.81
C GLY A 20 3.42 14.23 6.21
N GLY A 21 2.49 14.89 6.90
CA GLY A 21 2.69 15.47 8.23
C GLY A 21 2.75 14.45 9.37
N VAL A 22 2.50 14.94 10.59
CA VAL A 22 2.67 14.17 11.83
C VAL A 22 1.58 13.09 11.94
N LEU A 23 2.02 11.86 12.15
CA LEU A 23 1.17 10.69 12.41
C LEU A 23 0.38 10.87 13.72
N ASP A 24 -0.88 10.43 13.76
CA ASP A 24 -1.65 10.29 15.00
C ASP A 24 -1.12 9.10 15.83
N PRO A 25 -0.36 9.33 16.92
CA PRO A 25 0.24 8.25 17.69
C PRO A 25 -0.81 7.41 18.42
N ALA A 26 -1.93 8.02 18.81
CA ALA A 26 -3.00 7.32 19.52
C ALA A 26 -3.76 6.38 18.56
N GLY A 27 -4.06 6.83 17.34
CA GLY A 27 -4.64 6.00 16.29
C GLY A 27 -3.74 4.81 15.92
N LEU A 28 -2.43 5.04 15.79
CA LEU A 28 -1.47 3.96 15.52
C LEU A 28 -1.38 2.94 16.67
N ALA A 29 -1.38 3.39 17.92
CA ALA A 29 -1.43 2.50 19.08
C ALA A 29 -2.73 1.68 19.10
N ALA A 30 -3.86 2.30 18.78
CA ALA A 30 -5.15 1.61 18.70
C ALA A 30 -5.15 0.49 17.62
N PHE A 31 -4.44 0.68 16.51
CA PHE A 31 -4.25 -0.37 15.51
C PHE A 31 -3.40 -1.53 16.03
N ALA A 32 -2.33 -1.26 16.78
CA ALA A 32 -1.53 -2.32 17.39
C ALA A 32 -2.36 -3.16 18.38
N GLU A 33 -3.19 -2.52 19.20
CA GLU A 33 -4.12 -3.20 20.11
C GLU A 33 -5.17 -4.03 19.36
N ARG A 34 -5.73 -3.50 18.27
CA ARG A 34 -6.67 -4.24 17.41
C ARG A 34 -6.03 -5.48 16.78
N ALA A 35 -4.79 -5.38 16.30
CA ALA A 35 -4.06 -6.50 15.73
C ALA A 35 -3.80 -7.59 16.78
N SER A 36 -3.35 -7.19 17.98
CA SER A 36 -3.11 -8.10 19.11
C SER A 36 -4.40 -8.81 19.55
N GLY A 37 -5.51 -8.05 19.66
CA GLY A 37 -6.82 -8.61 19.95
C GLY A 37 -7.33 -9.57 18.87
N TYR A 38 -7.01 -9.33 17.59
CA TYR A 38 -7.31 -10.28 16.52
C TYR A 38 -6.53 -11.59 16.70
N VAL A 39 -5.21 -11.52 16.95
CA VAL A 39 -4.40 -12.73 17.20
C VAL A 39 -4.97 -13.55 18.35
N GLN A 40 -5.26 -12.90 19.48
CA GLN A 40 -5.80 -13.58 20.67
C GLN A 40 -7.09 -14.35 20.38
N ARG A 41 -7.98 -13.80 19.53
CA ARG A 41 -9.28 -14.41 19.23
C ARG A 41 -9.22 -15.42 18.08
N ALA A 42 -8.46 -15.12 17.04
CA ALA A 42 -8.50 -15.85 15.77
C ALA A 42 -7.37 -16.87 15.60
N LEU A 43 -6.27 -16.73 16.33
CA LEU A 43 -5.06 -17.55 16.19
C LEU A 43 -4.65 -18.17 17.53
N PRO A 44 -5.51 -19.04 18.12
CA PRO A 44 -5.19 -19.69 19.39
C PRO A 44 -3.91 -20.53 19.26
N GLY A 45 -3.02 -20.38 20.25
CA GLY A 45 -1.69 -21.02 20.24
C GLY A 45 -0.54 -20.10 19.82
N LEU A 46 -0.83 -18.88 19.34
CA LEU A 46 0.18 -17.83 19.19
C LEU A 46 0.19 -16.92 20.43
N ASP A 47 1.37 -16.38 20.77
CA ASP A 47 1.50 -15.32 21.76
C ASP A 47 1.07 -13.99 21.13
N PRO A 48 -0.02 -13.35 21.59
CA PRO A 48 -0.51 -12.12 20.99
C PRO A 48 0.34 -10.88 21.28
N GLN A 49 1.33 -10.95 22.18
CA GLN A 49 2.17 -9.79 22.52
C GLN A 49 3.14 -9.45 21.38
N PRO A 50 3.07 -8.24 20.79
CA PRO A 50 3.97 -7.85 19.72
C PRO A 50 5.39 -7.63 20.27
N VAL A 51 6.39 -8.20 19.59
CA VAL A 51 7.81 -7.92 19.86
C VAL A 51 8.32 -6.69 19.13
N ASP A 52 7.57 -6.20 18.13
CA ASP A 52 7.89 -5.05 17.30
C ASP A 52 6.63 -4.55 16.57
N VAL A 53 6.60 -3.27 16.20
CA VAL A 53 5.51 -2.63 15.43
C VAL A 53 6.11 -1.88 14.25
N ARG A 54 5.54 -2.08 13.06
CA ARG A 54 5.99 -1.43 11.82
C ARG A 54 4.85 -0.63 11.21
N HIS A 55 5.11 0.67 10.99
CA HIS A 55 4.19 1.56 10.30
C HIS A 55 4.59 1.68 8.83
N CYS A 56 3.65 1.35 7.95
CA CYS A 56 3.84 1.41 6.51
C CYS A 56 3.15 2.64 5.95
N TRP A 57 3.89 3.46 5.21
CA TRP A 57 3.34 4.59 4.49
C TRP A 57 2.75 4.12 3.17
N VAL A 58 1.56 4.63 2.86
CA VAL A 58 0.83 4.34 1.65
C VAL A 58 0.27 5.62 1.05
N THR A 59 0.04 5.62 -0.26
CA THR A 59 -0.48 6.76 -1.00
C THR A 59 -1.77 6.35 -1.69
N GLU A 60 -2.90 6.90 -1.25
CA GLU A 60 -4.16 6.77 -1.98
C GLU A 60 -4.32 7.89 -3.01
N LEU A 61 -4.96 7.55 -4.13
CA LEU A 61 -5.27 8.51 -5.19
C LEU A 61 -6.74 8.92 -5.10
N PRO A 62 -7.11 10.12 -5.58
CA PRO A 62 -8.48 10.63 -5.44
C PRO A 62 -9.60 9.74 -6.03
N TRP A 63 -9.26 8.80 -6.92
CA TRP A 63 -10.21 7.89 -7.55
C TRP A 63 -10.36 6.53 -6.84
N GLY A 64 -9.53 6.21 -5.83
CA GLY A 64 -9.72 5.01 -5.02
C GLY A 64 -8.48 4.48 -4.29
N SER A 65 -8.73 3.58 -3.33
CA SER A 65 -7.72 2.90 -2.51
C SER A 65 -6.93 1.81 -3.25
N ASP A 66 -7.37 1.43 -4.45
CA ASP A 66 -6.60 0.62 -5.41
C ASP A 66 -6.10 1.45 -6.59
N GLY A 67 -6.22 2.77 -6.51
CA GLY A 67 -5.84 3.69 -7.56
C GLY A 67 -4.34 3.60 -7.88
N VAL A 68 -4.01 3.54 -9.17
CA VAL A 68 -2.63 3.59 -9.66
C VAL A 68 -2.51 4.61 -10.78
N GLY A 69 -1.46 5.43 -10.75
CA GLY A 69 -1.16 6.38 -11.80
C GLY A 69 0.35 6.60 -11.96
N VAL A 70 0.75 6.93 -13.19
CA VAL A 70 2.11 7.35 -13.54
C VAL A 70 2.05 8.73 -14.18
N TRP A 71 2.65 9.71 -13.52
CA TRP A 71 2.83 11.06 -14.05
C TRP A 71 4.19 11.18 -14.70
N THR A 72 4.27 11.98 -15.75
CA THR A 72 5.53 12.26 -16.43
C THR A 72 5.82 13.76 -16.39
N ALA A 73 7.08 14.10 -16.13
CA ALA A 73 7.61 15.44 -16.30
C ALA A 73 8.99 15.31 -16.92
N ASP A 74 9.16 15.85 -18.14
CA ASP A 74 10.35 15.65 -18.96
C ASP A 74 10.73 14.16 -19.08
N ASN A 75 11.90 13.77 -18.56
CA ASN A 75 12.43 12.41 -18.57
C ASN A 75 12.20 11.66 -17.24
N VAL A 76 11.37 12.19 -16.34
CA VAL A 76 11.08 11.59 -15.04
C VAL A 76 9.65 11.03 -15.01
N MET A 77 9.53 9.81 -14.49
CA MET A 77 8.25 9.15 -14.24
C MET A 77 8.01 9.02 -12.74
N PHE A 78 6.84 9.47 -12.29
CA PHE A 78 6.40 9.37 -10.90
C PHE A 78 5.26 8.37 -10.82
N VAL A 79 5.49 7.24 -10.15
CA VAL A 79 4.44 6.25 -9.88
C VAL A 79 3.86 6.50 -8.50
N ALA A 80 2.54 6.56 -8.39
CA ALA A 80 1.85 6.64 -7.12
C ALA A 80 0.61 5.74 -7.11
N GLY A 81 0.18 5.38 -5.91
CA GLY A 81 -0.92 4.46 -5.68
C GLY A 81 -0.69 3.57 -4.48
N HIS A 82 -1.72 2.81 -4.14
CA HIS A 82 -1.75 1.91 -3.00
C HIS A 82 -1.78 0.44 -3.49
N ASN A 83 -1.53 -0.51 -2.59
CA ASN A 83 -1.53 -1.94 -2.92
C ASN A 83 -0.56 -2.39 -4.03
N LEU A 84 0.47 -1.59 -4.35
CA LEU A 84 1.34 -1.80 -5.52
C LEU A 84 2.29 -3.00 -5.42
N PHE A 85 2.56 -3.52 -4.23
CA PHE A 85 3.56 -4.58 -4.04
C PHE A 85 3.28 -5.81 -4.91
N LYS A 86 2.01 -6.23 -4.99
CA LYS A 86 1.57 -7.37 -5.82
C LYS A 86 1.76 -7.13 -7.33
N HIS A 87 1.84 -5.86 -7.74
CA HIS A 87 1.99 -5.42 -9.13
C HIS A 87 3.44 -5.09 -9.51
N ALA A 88 4.37 -5.09 -8.55
CA ALA A 88 5.75 -4.65 -8.76
C ALA A 88 6.44 -5.28 -9.99
N PRO A 89 6.30 -6.58 -10.29
CA PRO A 89 6.94 -7.16 -11.49
C PRO A 89 6.39 -6.61 -12.81
N ALA A 90 5.06 -6.48 -12.93
CA ALA A 90 4.42 -5.99 -14.15
C ALA A 90 4.62 -4.48 -14.32
N LEU A 91 4.45 -3.73 -13.22
CA LEU A 91 4.65 -2.29 -13.17
C LEU A 91 6.10 -1.93 -13.48
N GLY A 92 7.06 -2.63 -12.88
CA GLY A 92 8.49 -2.41 -13.14
C GLY A 92 8.85 -2.64 -14.60
N ARG A 93 8.27 -3.66 -15.26
CA ARG A 93 8.47 -3.89 -16.70
C ARG A 93 7.88 -2.75 -17.53
N ALA A 94 6.65 -2.33 -17.25
CA ALA A 94 6.01 -1.23 -17.97
C ALA A 94 6.80 0.08 -17.85
N LEU A 95 7.29 0.40 -16.65
CA LEU A 95 8.11 1.58 -16.40
C LEU A 95 9.48 1.48 -17.11
N ALA A 96 10.14 0.32 -17.07
CA ALA A 96 11.43 0.13 -17.75
C ALA A 96 11.30 0.24 -19.28
N THR A 97 10.25 -0.34 -19.86
CA THR A 97 9.94 -0.20 -21.29
C THR A 97 9.69 1.25 -21.67
N ALA A 98 8.90 1.98 -20.86
CA ALA A 98 8.64 3.40 -21.09
C ALA A 98 9.93 4.25 -20.99
N ALA A 99 10.80 3.96 -20.03
CA ALA A 99 12.10 4.62 -19.89
C ALA A 99 13.03 4.38 -21.10
N ALA A 100 12.84 3.28 -21.84
CA ALA A 100 13.60 2.96 -23.04
C ALA A 100 13.07 3.65 -24.32
N GLY A 101 12.03 4.49 -24.20
CA GLY A 101 11.48 5.29 -25.31
C GLY A 101 10.18 4.75 -25.91
N GLU A 102 9.67 3.62 -25.40
CA GLU A 102 8.35 3.13 -25.79
C GLU A 102 7.23 3.91 -25.10
N PRO A 103 6.02 3.98 -25.68
CA PRO A 103 4.89 4.62 -25.02
C PRO A 103 4.51 3.89 -23.71
N LEU A 104 4.25 4.66 -22.65
CA LEU A 104 3.62 4.13 -21.45
C LEU A 104 2.21 3.61 -21.78
N SER A 105 1.83 2.47 -21.19
CA SER A 105 0.45 1.95 -21.30
C SER A 105 -0.57 3.02 -20.96
N ALA A 106 -1.59 3.20 -21.81
CA ALA A 106 -2.63 4.21 -21.62
C ALA A 106 -3.37 4.05 -20.27
N GLU A 107 -3.53 2.82 -19.79
CA GLU A 107 -4.18 2.52 -18.51
C GLU A 107 -3.39 3.02 -17.30
N LEU A 108 -2.06 3.16 -17.41
CA LEU A 108 -1.22 3.68 -16.32
C LEU A 108 -1.22 5.20 -16.26
N ARG A 109 -1.81 5.88 -17.25
CA ARG A 109 -1.89 7.34 -17.26
C ARG A 109 -2.99 7.79 -16.28
N PRO A 110 -2.83 8.94 -15.59
CA PRO A 110 -3.75 9.34 -14.51
C PRO A 110 -5.20 9.58 -14.98
N ASP A 111 -5.38 9.98 -16.23
CA ASP A 111 -6.67 10.17 -16.90
C ASP A 111 -7.48 8.87 -17.05
N ALA A 112 -6.82 7.72 -17.05
CA ALA A 112 -7.50 6.42 -17.08
C ALA A 112 -8.11 6.03 -15.73
N GLN A 113 -7.69 6.68 -14.63
CA GLN A 113 -8.16 6.39 -13.26
C GLN A 113 -8.15 4.89 -12.92
N LEU A 114 -7.09 4.18 -13.32
CA LEU A 114 -6.95 2.75 -13.09
C LEU A 114 -7.08 2.41 -11.61
N GLY A 115 -7.84 1.35 -11.31
CA GLY A 115 -8.12 0.93 -9.93
C GLY A 115 -9.12 1.84 -9.21
N GLY A 116 -9.72 2.81 -9.93
CA GLY A 116 -10.82 3.58 -9.40
C GLY A 116 -12.04 2.70 -9.19
N ALA A 117 -12.82 3.02 -8.16
CA ALA A 117 -14.15 2.45 -8.03
C ALA A 117 -14.97 3.00 -9.21
N THR A 118 -15.06 2.24 -10.30
CA THR A 118 -16.08 2.50 -11.31
C THR A 118 -17.40 2.53 -10.57
N ALA A 119 -18.07 3.69 -10.54
CA ALA A 119 -19.48 3.73 -10.20
C ALA A 119 -20.14 2.69 -11.10
N GLN A 120 -20.59 1.59 -10.50
CA GLN A 120 -21.31 0.53 -11.19
C GLN A 120 -22.44 1.21 -11.97
N ARG A 121 -22.38 1.17 -13.30
CA ARG A 121 -23.52 1.51 -14.15
C ARG A 121 -24.46 0.32 -14.20
#